data_AF-A0A7C7JRF1-F1
#
_entry.id   AF-A0A7C7JRF1-F1
#
_cell.length_a   1.000
_cell.length_b   1.000
_cell.length_c   1.000
_cell.angle_alpha   90.00
_cell.angle_beta   90.00
_cell.angle_gamma   90.00
#
_symmetry.space_group_name_H-M   'P 1'
#
loop_
_entity.id
_entity.type
_entity.pdbx_description
1 polymer ?
#
loop_
_entity_poly.entity_id
_entity_poly.type
_entity_poly.pdbx_seq_one_letter_code
_entity_poly.pdbx_strand_id
1 'polypeptide(L)'
;MQKFIGGIGCFWDETKYENIPGITSTECGYCGGKSLNVSYKEVCDGDTEHVEVVKVEFDPKIITYEEITRLFFKFHDPTTLNRQGPNTGYQYRSEIFYKNDEEKNIAEKVLNEVNQKLNGKVVTKISKEKNYCKAEEYHQKYFQKKSLI
;
A
#
# COMPACT_ATOMS: atom_id res chain seq x y z
N MET A 1 -4.56 -9.29 15.81
CA MET A 1 -3.75 -8.78 14.70
C MET A 1 -4.63 -8.60 13.48
N GLN A 2 -4.71 -7.37 12.97
CA GLN A 2 -5.38 -7.04 11.71
C GLN A 2 -4.33 -6.65 10.66
N LYS A 3 -4.73 -6.61 9.39
CA LYS A 3 -3.86 -6.32 8.25
C LYS A 3 -4.42 -5.18 7.41
N PHE A 4 -3.54 -4.35 6.89
CA PHE A 4 -3.84 -3.35 5.87
C PHE A 4 -2.91 -3.58 4.68
N ILE A 5 -3.41 -3.49 3.45
CA ILE A 5 -2.61 -3.64 2.23
C ILE A 5 -2.86 -2.40 1.37
N GLY A 6 -1.80 -1.64 1.09
CA GLY A 6 -1.91 -0.42 0.30
C GLY A 6 -0.70 -0.15 -0.59
N GLY A 7 -0.96 0.35 -1.79
CA GLY A 7 0.04 0.86 -2.73
C GLY A 7 0.30 2.35 -2.50
N ILE A 8 1.51 2.68 -2.09
CA ILE A 8 1.95 4.06 -1.77
C ILE A 8 3.02 4.56 -2.76
N GLY A 9 3.17 3.90 -3.91
CA GLY A 9 4.29 4.12 -4.82
C GLY A 9 5.33 3.01 -4.69
N CYS A 10 6.61 3.37 -4.51
CA CYS A 10 7.66 2.37 -4.30
C CYS A 10 7.48 1.72 -2.93
N PHE A 11 7.32 0.39 -2.89
CA PHE A 11 7.08 -0.32 -1.64
C PHE A 11 8.22 -0.25 -0.60
N TRP A 12 9.43 0.19 -0.98
CA TRP A 12 10.54 0.40 -0.04
C TRP A 12 10.27 1.56 0.92
N ASP A 13 9.29 2.40 0.60
CA ASP A 13 8.73 3.38 1.52
C ASP A 13 7.92 2.73 2.66
N GLU A 14 7.91 1.40 2.80
CA GLU A 14 7.39 0.70 3.99
C GLU A 14 7.96 1.26 5.30
N THR A 15 9.16 1.82 5.26
CA THR A 15 9.82 2.50 6.38
C THR A 15 8.97 3.62 7.01
N LYS A 16 8.03 4.20 6.26
CA LYS A 16 7.10 5.23 6.76
C LYS A 16 6.16 4.70 7.85
N TYR A 17 5.94 3.38 7.91
CA TYR A 17 5.14 2.73 8.93
C TYR A 17 5.96 2.32 10.18
N GLU A 18 7.29 2.45 10.14
CA GLU A 18 8.14 2.06 11.26
C GLU A 18 7.95 2.97 12.48
N ASN A 19 8.16 2.40 13.67
CA ASN A 19 8.08 3.09 14.96
C ASN A 19 6.71 3.69 15.31
N ILE A 20 5.66 3.36 14.55
CA ILE A 20 4.28 3.76 14.88
C ILE A 20 3.72 2.78 15.91
N PRO A 21 3.28 3.25 17.09
CA PRO A 21 2.70 2.39 18.11
C PRO A 21 1.52 1.57 17.57
N GLY A 22 1.54 0.26 17.85
CA GLY A 22 0.52 -0.68 17.40
C GLY A 22 0.81 -1.35 16.06
N ILE A 23 1.71 -0.80 15.23
CA ILE A 23 2.20 -1.50 14.04
C ILE A 23 3.28 -2.50 14.48
N THR A 24 3.10 -3.77 14.10
CA THR A 24 3.99 -4.86 14.52
C THR A 24 4.93 -5.32 13.41
N SER A 25 4.53 -5.18 12.14
CA SER A 25 5.37 -5.57 11.01
C SER A 25 4.89 -4.94 9.70
N THR A 26 5.83 -4.80 8.77
CA THR A 26 5.58 -4.48 7.37
C THR A 26 6.14 -5.59 6.47
N GLU A 27 5.54 -5.77 5.31
CA GLU A 27 6.04 -6.67 4.26
C GLU A 27 5.80 -6.02 2.89
N CYS A 28 6.85 -5.90 2.09
CA CYS A 28 6.76 -5.53 0.68
C CYS A 28 6.12 -6.68 -0.11
N GLY A 29 5.16 -6.36 -0.97
CA GLY A 29 4.47 -7.36 -1.78
C GLY A 29 3.90 -6.82 -3.08
N TYR A 30 3.27 -7.71 -3.83
CA TYR A 30 2.55 -7.41 -5.05
C TYR A 30 1.08 -7.82 -4.88
N CYS A 31 0.12 -7.00 -5.29
CA CYS A 31 -1.30 -7.30 -5.10
C CYS A 31 -2.19 -6.81 -6.25
N GLY A 32 -3.35 -7.46 -6.42
CA GLY A 32 -4.41 -7.05 -7.33
C GLY A 32 -4.32 -7.58 -8.75
N GLY A 33 -3.19 -8.18 -9.14
CA GLY A 33 -2.96 -8.59 -10.52
C GLY A 33 -3.59 -9.91 -10.93
N LYS A 34 -3.23 -10.37 -12.14
CA LYS A 34 -3.85 -11.52 -12.82
C LYS A 34 -3.45 -12.88 -12.21
N SER A 35 -2.21 -13.00 -11.74
CA SER A 35 -1.57 -14.27 -11.35
C SER A 35 -1.38 -14.39 -9.83
N LEU A 36 -1.39 -15.61 -9.29
CA LEU A 36 -1.14 -15.85 -7.85
C LEU A 36 0.31 -15.59 -7.44
N ASN A 37 1.26 -15.77 -8.36
CA ASN A 37 2.68 -15.55 -8.16
C ASN A 37 3.21 -14.69 -9.30
N VAL A 38 4.05 -13.72 -8.97
CA VAL A 38 4.74 -12.84 -9.92
C VAL A 38 6.09 -12.44 -9.33
N SER A 39 7.10 -12.28 -10.19
CA SER A 39 8.42 -11.77 -9.83
C SER A 39 8.50 -10.25 -9.99
N TYR A 40 9.47 -9.62 -9.32
CA TYR A 40 9.72 -8.19 -9.48
C TYR A 40 9.87 -7.78 -10.96
N LYS A 41 10.62 -8.59 -11.72
CA LYS A 41 10.87 -8.35 -13.15
C LYS A 41 9.56 -8.30 -13.95
N GLU A 42 8.69 -9.28 -13.74
CA GLU A 42 7.39 -9.32 -14.44
C GLU A 42 6.51 -8.13 -14.05
N VAL A 43 6.53 -7.69 -12.78
CA VAL A 43 5.82 -6.48 -12.36
C VAL A 43 6.37 -5.23 -13.04
N CYS A 44 7.70 -5.09 -13.14
CA CYS A 44 8.34 -3.98 -13.85
C CYS A 44 8.01 -3.95 -15.35
N ASP A 45 7.84 -5.10 -15.98
CA ASP A 45 7.47 -5.22 -17.40
C ASP A 45 6.03 -4.73 -17.69
N GLY A 46 5.17 -4.65 -16.67
CA GLY A 46 3.95 -3.83 -16.67
C GLY A 46 2.62 -4.50 -17.06
N ASP A 47 2.60 -5.77 -17.48
CA ASP A 47 1.36 -6.46 -17.95
C ASP A 47 0.71 -7.40 -16.91
N THR A 48 1.21 -7.39 -15.68
CA THR A 48 0.76 -8.33 -14.63
C THR A 48 -0.45 -7.82 -13.86
N GLU A 49 -0.75 -6.53 -13.99
CA GLU A 49 -1.72 -5.76 -13.21
C GLU A 49 -1.44 -5.67 -11.69
N HIS A 50 -0.31 -6.19 -11.22
CA HIS A 50 0.04 -6.07 -9.81
C HIS A 50 0.46 -4.63 -9.45
N VAL A 51 0.14 -4.24 -8.21
CA VAL A 51 0.63 -3.03 -7.53
C VAL A 51 1.77 -3.41 -6.60
N GLU A 52 2.81 -2.59 -6.53
CA GLU A 52 3.74 -2.63 -5.39
C GLU A 52 3.03 -2.14 -4.13
N VAL A 53 2.85 -3.02 -3.15
CA VAL A 53 2.11 -2.72 -1.92
C VAL A 53 2.96 -2.95 -0.68
N VAL A 54 2.57 -2.26 0.40
CA VAL A 54 3.02 -2.57 1.75
C VAL A 54 1.87 -3.26 2.48
N LYS A 55 2.11 -4.48 2.96
CA LYS A 55 1.22 -5.16 3.91
C LYS A 55 1.66 -4.79 5.32
N VAL A 56 0.79 -4.15 6.07
CA VAL A 56 1.01 -3.70 7.45
C VAL A 56 0.21 -4.59 8.39
N GLU A 57 0.88 -5.26 9.33
CA GLU A 57 0.20 -5.96 10.43
C GLU A 57 0.22 -5.10 11.69
N PHE A 58 -0.90 -5.06 12.40
CA PHE A 58 -1.08 -4.16 13.53
C PHE A 58 -2.05 -4.72 14.60
N ASP A 59 -1.93 -4.20 15.83
CA ASP A 59 -2.86 -4.47 16.92
C ASP A 59 -4.02 -3.45 16.91
N PRO A 60 -5.26 -3.88 16.57
CA PRO A 60 -6.43 -2.99 16.53
C PRO A 60 -6.81 -2.41 17.90
N LYS A 61 -6.24 -2.92 19.00
CA LYS A 61 -6.41 -2.33 20.34
C LYS A 61 -5.56 -1.10 20.57
N ILE A 62 -4.51 -0.89 19.77
CA ILE A 62 -3.57 0.22 19.90
C ILE A 62 -3.76 1.22 18.76
N ILE A 63 -3.95 0.73 17.53
CA ILE A 63 -4.19 1.55 16.34
C ILE A 63 -5.27 0.93 15.47
N THR A 64 -6.26 1.73 15.07
CA THR A 64 -7.41 1.27 14.29
C THR A 64 -7.11 1.19 12.79
N TYR A 65 -7.93 0.42 12.06
CA TYR A 65 -7.86 0.39 10.59
C TYR A 65 -8.11 1.78 9.96
N GLU A 66 -8.98 2.59 10.58
CA GLU A 66 -9.23 3.98 10.14
C GLU A 66 -7.96 4.84 10.27
N GLU A 67 -7.25 4.73 11.39
CA GLU A 67 -5.99 5.47 11.61
C GLU A 67 -4.91 5.05 10.61
N ILE A 68 -4.77 3.75 10.33
CA ILE A 68 -3.83 3.26 9.32
C ILE A 68 -4.21 3.75 7.92
N THR A 69 -5.50 3.75 7.59
CA THR A 69 -5.99 4.31 6.32
C THR A 69 -5.66 5.81 6.23
N ARG A 70 -5.78 6.57 7.32
CA ARG A 70 -5.38 7.97 7.36
C ARG A 70 -3.86 8.16 7.22
N LEU A 71 -3.06 7.26 7.81
CA LEU A 71 -1.60 7.25 7.62
C LEU A 71 -1.22 6.97 6.17
N PHE A 72 -1.88 6.00 5.52
CA PHE A 72 -1.72 5.73 4.09
C PHE A 72 -1.85 7.02 3.26
N PHE A 73 -2.94 7.79 3.42
CA PHE A 73 -3.11 9.04 2.69
C PHE A 73 -2.13 10.16 3.06
N LYS A 74 -1.38 10.04 4.17
CA LYS A 74 -0.32 11.00 4.54
C LYS A 74 1.04 10.63 3.95
N PHE A 75 1.23 9.40 3.50
CA PHE A 75 2.56 8.87 3.16
C PHE A 75 2.95 9.06 1.69
N HIS A 76 1.99 9.32 0.82
CA HIS A 76 2.20 9.51 -0.61
C HIS A 76 1.22 10.56 -1.17
N ASP A 77 1.40 10.99 -2.42
CA ASP A 77 0.43 11.84 -3.12
C ASP A 77 -0.70 10.98 -3.75
N PRO A 78 -1.93 11.02 -3.22
CA PRO A 78 -3.05 10.21 -3.72
C PRO A 78 -3.74 10.82 -4.94
N THR A 79 -3.23 11.92 -5.50
CA THR A 79 -3.82 12.64 -6.65
C THR A 79 -3.14 12.32 -7.98
N THR A 80 -2.05 11.56 -7.94
CA THR A 80 -1.25 11.22 -9.13
C THR A 80 -1.61 9.83 -9.66
N LEU A 81 -2.13 9.78 -10.89
CA LEU A 81 -2.53 8.53 -11.52
C LEU A 81 -1.30 7.73 -11.96
N ASN A 82 -1.20 6.47 -11.53
CA ASN A 82 -0.13 5.53 -11.92
C ASN A 82 1.29 6.11 -11.75
N ARG A 83 1.50 6.88 -10.69
CA ARG A 83 2.77 7.55 -10.42
C ARG A 83 2.92 7.84 -8.93
N GLN A 84 4.16 7.87 -8.46
CA GLN A 84 4.51 8.52 -7.20
C GLN A 84 5.88 9.20 -7.32
N GLY A 85 5.90 10.53 -7.21
CA GLY A 85 7.11 11.33 -7.46
C GLY A 85 7.73 10.99 -8.83
N PRO A 86 9.02 10.59 -8.89
CA PRO A 86 9.68 10.21 -10.15
C PRO A 86 9.27 8.82 -10.67
N ASN A 87 8.67 7.97 -9.84
CA ASN A 87 8.34 6.59 -10.20
C ASN A 87 7.01 6.56 -10.97
N THR A 88 7.06 6.22 -12.26
CA THR A 88 5.89 6.18 -13.15
C THR A 88 5.64 4.77 -13.61
N GLY A 89 4.39 4.32 -13.54
CA GLY A 89 4.00 2.95 -13.90
C GLY A 89 2.75 2.48 -13.18
N TYR A 90 2.06 1.50 -13.78
CA TYR A 90 0.84 0.92 -13.22
C TYR A 90 1.05 0.36 -11.81
N GLN A 91 2.24 -0.18 -11.55
CA GLN A 91 2.64 -0.75 -10.26
C GLN A 91 2.76 0.29 -9.14
N TYR A 92 2.95 1.57 -9.44
CA TYR A 92 3.15 2.65 -8.45
C TYR A 92 1.86 3.42 -8.12
N ARG A 93 0.70 2.94 -8.59
CA ARG A 93 -0.57 3.62 -8.38
C ARG A 93 -1.00 3.56 -6.91
N SER A 94 -1.78 4.56 -6.50
CA SER A 94 -2.43 4.54 -5.19
C SER A 94 -3.64 3.60 -5.19
N GLU A 95 -3.61 2.59 -4.33
CA GLU A 95 -4.71 1.63 -4.19
C GLU A 95 -4.73 1.01 -2.78
N ILE A 96 -5.93 0.84 -2.22
CA ILE A 96 -6.16 0.11 -0.96
C ILE A 96 -6.85 -1.20 -1.29
N PHE A 97 -6.33 -2.30 -0.73
CA PHE A 97 -6.92 -3.63 -0.87
C PHE A 97 -7.61 -4.05 0.43
N TYR A 98 -8.94 -4.19 0.39
CA TYR A 98 -9.75 -4.59 1.54
C TYR A 98 -10.06 -6.08 1.53
N LYS A 99 -10.18 -6.68 2.71
CA LYS A 99 -10.52 -8.10 2.86
C LYS A 99 -12.02 -8.33 3.11
N ASN A 100 -12.69 -7.38 3.77
CA ASN A 100 -14.10 -7.47 4.15
C ASN A 100 -14.81 -6.12 4.00
N ASP A 101 -16.14 -6.12 4.14
CA ASP A 101 -16.95 -4.93 3.93
C ASP A 101 -16.74 -3.84 4.99
N GLU A 102 -16.33 -4.21 6.21
CA GLU A 102 -16.00 -3.23 7.26
C GLU A 102 -14.77 -2.41 6.84
N GLU A 103 -13.69 -3.07 6.42
CA GLU A 103 -12.49 -2.42 5.89
C GLU A 103 -12.78 -1.56 4.67
N LYS A 104 -13.62 -2.06 3.75
CA LYS A 104 -14.07 -1.29 2.59
C LYS A 104 -14.77 0.01 3.00
N ASN A 105 -15.76 -0.08 3.90
CA ASN A 105 -16.54 1.07 4.34
C ASN A 105 -15.66 2.11 5.05
N ILE A 106 -14.71 1.67 5.87
CA ILE A 106 -13.76 2.55 6.54
C ILE A 106 -12.83 3.21 5.51
N ALA A 107 -12.30 2.46 4.55
CA ALA A 107 -11.44 2.99 3.49
C ALA A 107 -12.18 4.04 2.65
N GLU A 108 -13.42 3.77 2.25
CA GLU A 108 -14.26 4.68 1.48
C GLU A 108 -14.59 5.95 2.27
N LYS A 109 -14.91 5.82 3.56
CA LYS A 109 -15.12 6.96 4.47
C LYS A 109 -13.89 7.88 4.48
N VAL A 110 -12.71 7.34 4.76
CA VAL A 110 -11.48 8.15 4.83
C VAL A 110 -11.12 8.74 3.47
N LEU A 111 -11.27 7.97 2.38
CA LEU A 111 -11.05 8.45 1.02
C LEU A 111 -11.94 9.66 0.73
N ASN A 112 -13.22 9.60 1.04
CA ASN A 112 -14.17 10.70 0.80
C ASN A 112 -13.76 11.97 1.57
N GLU A 113 -13.37 11.84 2.83
CA GLU A 113 -12.88 12.96 3.63
C GLU A 113 -11.59 13.59 3.06
N VAL A 114 -10.65 12.76 2.60
CA VAL A 114 -9.41 13.23 1.97
C VAL A 114 -9.70 13.87 0.62
N ASN A 115 -10.60 13.29 -0.16
CA ASN A 115 -10.96 13.78 -1.48
C ASN A 115 -11.62 15.16 -1.42
N GLN A 116 -12.48 15.40 -0.41
CA GLN A 116 -13.04 16.73 -0.15
C GLN A 116 -11.95 17.75 0.14
N LYS A 117 -10.96 17.41 0.97
CA LYS A 117 -9.82 18.30 1.30
C LYS A 117 -8.92 18.58 0.10
N LEU A 118 -8.86 17.67 -0.87
CA LEU A 118 -8.05 17.77 -2.09
C LEU A 118 -8.88 18.20 -3.31
N ASN A 119 -10.02 18.86 -3.10
CA ASN A 119 -10.87 19.40 -4.16
C ASN A 119 -11.29 18.36 -5.22
N GLY A 120 -11.58 17.12 -4.81
CA GLY A 120 -12.06 16.07 -5.71
C GLY A 120 -10.96 15.41 -6.55
N LYS A 121 -9.68 15.61 -6.24
CA LYS A 121 -8.54 15.15 -7.06
C LYS A 121 -8.00 13.77 -6.69
N VAL A 122 -8.52 13.11 -5.66
CA VAL A 122 -8.01 11.78 -5.26
C VAL A 122 -8.31 10.75 -6.34
N VAL A 123 -7.28 10.01 -6.75
CA VAL A 123 -7.36 8.93 -7.74
C VAL A 123 -7.13 7.54 -7.13
N THR A 124 -6.99 7.46 -5.81
CA THR A 124 -6.83 6.21 -5.07
C THR A 124 -7.98 5.25 -5.37
N LYS A 125 -7.65 4.01 -5.73
CA LYS A 125 -8.64 2.93 -5.88
C LYS A 125 -8.86 2.20 -4.55
N ILE A 126 -10.07 1.68 -4.36
CA ILE A 126 -10.41 0.76 -3.28
C ILE A 126 -10.91 -0.52 -3.92
N SER A 127 -10.16 -1.60 -3.74
CA SER A 127 -10.39 -2.86 -4.44
C SER A 127 -10.42 -4.02 -3.45
N LYS A 128 -11.18 -5.07 -3.77
CA LYS A 128 -11.12 -6.30 -2.98
C LYS A 128 -9.74 -6.93 -3.13
N GLU A 129 -9.16 -7.39 -2.04
CA GLU A 129 -7.89 -8.12 -2.05
C GLU A 129 -7.98 -9.32 -3.00
N LYS A 130 -7.01 -9.41 -3.92
CA LYS A 130 -6.86 -10.51 -4.86
C LYS A 130 -5.38 -10.74 -5.10
N ASN A 131 -4.96 -12.00 -5.13
CA ASN A 131 -3.63 -12.42 -5.60
C ASN A 131 -2.48 -11.65 -4.92
N TYR A 132 -2.53 -11.51 -3.60
CA TYR A 132 -1.39 -11.01 -2.84
C TYR A 132 -0.25 -12.03 -2.90
N CYS A 133 0.95 -11.58 -3.27
CA CYS A 133 2.17 -12.36 -3.14
C CYS A 133 3.30 -11.53 -2.53
N LYS A 134 4.05 -12.15 -1.62
CA LYS A 134 5.20 -11.52 -0.97
C LYS A 134 6.31 -11.24 -2.00
N ALA A 135 6.90 -10.05 -1.94
CA ALA A 135 8.06 -9.71 -2.76
C ALA A 135 9.32 -10.42 -2.25
N GLU A 136 10.30 -10.56 -3.12
CA GLU A 136 11.55 -11.27 -2.85
C GLU A 136 12.29 -10.71 -1.62
N GLU A 137 13.03 -11.57 -0.90
CA GLU A 137 13.66 -11.21 0.38
C GLU A 137 14.62 -10.01 0.31
N TYR A 138 15.21 -9.74 -0.86
CA TYR A 138 16.07 -8.58 -1.05
C TYR A 138 15.31 -7.25 -1.08
N HIS A 139 13.99 -7.24 -1.32
CA HIS A 139 13.14 -6.04 -1.21
C HIS A 139 12.72 -5.73 0.23
N GLN A 140 12.61 -6.76 1.08
CA GLN A 140 12.16 -6.58 2.45
C GLN A 140 13.18 -5.75 3.24
N LYS A 141 12.74 -4.72 3.97
CA LYS A 141 13.59 -3.83 4.78
C LYS A 141 14.76 -3.24 3.99
N TYR A 142 14.53 -2.91 2.72
CA TYR A 142 15.58 -2.52 1.78
C TYR A 142 16.44 -1.35 2.28
N PHE A 143 15.81 -0.25 2.73
CA PHE A 143 16.55 0.90 3.22
C PHE A 143 17.24 0.63 4.56
N GLN A 144 16.65 -0.16 5.46
CA GLN A 144 17.33 -0.58 6.70
C GLN A 144 18.60 -1.37 6.38
N LYS A 145 18.53 -2.31 5.44
CA LYS A 145 19.68 -3.12 5.01
C LYS A 145 20.78 -2.27 4.36
N LYS A 146 20.41 -1.24 3.58
CA LYS A 146 21.37 -0.32 2.95
C LYS A 146 22.04 0.64 3.92
N SER A 147 21.33 1.11 4.95
CA SER A 147 21.88 2.03 5.96
C SER A 147 22.84 1.37 6.96
N LEU A 148 23.00 0.04 6.88
CA LEU A 148 23.94 -0.74 7.70
C LEU A 148 25.31 -0.94 7.04
N ILE A 149 25.52 -0.34 5.86
CA ILE A 149 26.76 -0.37 5.06
C ILE A 149 27.39 1.02 5.11
#